data_AF-A0A372QU76-F1
#
_entry.id   AF-A0A372QU76-F1
#
_cell.length_a   1.000
_cell.length_b   1.000
_cell.length_c   1.000
_cell.angle_alpha   90.00
_cell.angle_beta   90.00
_cell.angle_gamma   90.00
#
_symmetry.space_group_name_H-M   'P 1'
#
loop_
_entity.id
_entity.type
_entity.pdbx_description
1 polymer ?
#
loop_
_entity_poly.entity_id
_entity_poly.type
_entity_poly.pdbx_seq_one_letter_code
_entity_poly.pdbx_strand_id
1 'polypeptide(L)'
;MSEIQVWEHVIKWGLAQNQELPSDPTNFSKDDFNSLKITLQHCIPFIRFYNLDSKEFLKKVLPYKKILPKELYKDLLDYFLDNDSKKSIPRIIKEKEIYSKNIDSKIITFHHAELITKWIDRLEITDKLKTSYVFKSLYRDSRDGLSGSFRFDKFYEICKNQSHTILVIKMKNSNEIIGGYNPIEWKFNDSYGVTKDSFIFAFGDKGTKHHILSRVMNETKAIYGSFFTSFGPSFGDKDLYLKKNSYNNELKVICNKNDYERHIRNTNNSCFVEEFEVFQVVPLSKFNKN
;
A
#
# COMPACT_ATOMS: atom_id res chain seq x y z
N MET A 1 19.88 21.01 -3.50
CA MET A 1 18.74 21.94 -3.55
C MET A 1 18.05 21.89 -2.20
N SER A 2 17.81 23.04 -1.57
CA SER A 2 17.07 23.10 -0.30
C SER A 2 15.60 22.75 -0.54
N GLU A 3 14.90 22.27 0.50
CA GLU A 3 13.50 21.87 0.34
C GLU A 3 12.60 23.04 -0.07
N ILE A 4 12.90 24.24 0.42
CA ILE A 4 12.18 25.46 0.01
C ILE A 4 12.32 25.73 -1.49
N GLN A 5 13.50 25.49 -2.06
CA GLN A 5 13.70 25.62 -3.50
C GLN A 5 12.87 24.58 -4.26
N VAL A 6 12.78 23.34 -3.78
CA VAL A 6 11.94 22.31 -4.41
C VAL A 6 10.47 22.76 -4.42
N TRP A 7 9.96 23.26 -3.29
CA TRP A 7 8.61 23.81 -3.20
C TRP A 7 8.38 24.96 -4.17
N GLU A 8 9.29 25.93 -4.24
CA GLU A 8 9.18 27.07 -5.16
C GLU A 8 9.19 26.62 -6.64
N HIS A 9 9.98 25.60 -6.99
CA HIS A 9 9.98 25.03 -8.33
C HIS A 9 8.66 24.32 -8.66
N VAL A 10 8.09 23.57 -7.71
CA VAL A 10 6.79 22.91 -7.88
C VAL A 10 5.68 23.94 -8.07
N ILE A 11 5.67 25.01 -7.28
CA ILE A 11 4.72 26.12 -7.48
C ILE A 11 4.92 26.75 -8.85
N LYS A 12 6.15 27.11 -9.22
CA LYS A 12 6.45 27.73 -10.52
C LYS A 12 6.00 26.83 -11.69
N TRP A 13 6.25 25.52 -11.59
CA TRP A 13 5.79 24.55 -12.57
C TRP A 13 4.27 24.47 -12.64
N GLY A 14 3.58 24.41 -11.49
CA GLY A 14 2.11 24.39 -11.43
C GLY A 14 1.46 25.63 -12.03
N LEU A 15 2.04 26.81 -11.78
CA LEU A 15 1.59 28.06 -12.39
C LEU A 15 1.82 28.06 -13.91
N ALA A 16 2.95 27.53 -14.37
CA ALA A 16 3.23 27.43 -15.81
C ALA A 16 2.25 26.51 -16.56
N GLN A 17 1.66 25.51 -15.88
CA GLN A 17 0.60 24.66 -16.43
C GLN A 17 -0.78 25.35 -16.46
N ASN A 18 -0.95 26.46 -15.74
CA ASN A 18 -2.20 27.21 -15.65
C ASN A 18 -1.94 28.68 -15.98
N GLN A 19 -1.71 28.99 -17.26
CA GLN A 19 -1.21 30.29 -17.72
C GLN A 19 -2.13 31.49 -17.42
N GLU A 20 -3.40 31.24 -17.12
CA GLU A 20 -4.37 32.27 -16.72
C GLU A 20 -4.29 32.65 -15.23
N LEU A 21 -3.51 31.92 -14.43
CA LEU A 21 -3.39 32.20 -12.99
C LEU A 21 -2.55 33.45 -12.71
N PRO A 22 -2.97 34.28 -11.73
CA PRO A 22 -2.13 35.36 -11.23
C PRO A 22 -0.79 34.83 -10.71
N SER A 23 0.24 35.68 -10.69
CA SER A 23 1.53 35.32 -10.08
C SER A 23 1.49 35.36 -8.54
N ASP A 24 0.61 36.17 -7.96
CA ASP A 24 0.45 36.35 -6.52
C ASP A 24 -0.74 35.54 -5.98
N PRO A 25 -0.53 34.57 -5.05
CA PRO A 25 -1.59 33.75 -4.47
C PRO A 25 -2.64 34.53 -3.68
N THR A 26 -2.38 35.78 -3.27
CA THR A 26 -3.37 36.63 -2.60
C THR A 26 -4.52 37.05 -3.53
N ASN A 27 -4.27 37.06 -4.85
CA ASN A 27 -5.25 37.40 -5.87
C ASN A 27 -6.06 36.19 -6.38
N PHE A 28 -5.83 35.00 -5.82
CA PHE A 28 -6.47 33.78 -6.31
C PHE A 28 -7.92 33.70 -5.86
N SER A 29 -8.80 33.48 -6.83
CA SER A 29 -10.17 33.03 -6.59
C SER A 29 -10.19 31.61 -6.02
N LYS A 30 -11.38 31.14 -5.62
CA LYS A 30 -11.53 29.75 -5.15
C LYS A 30 -11.22 28.74 -6.27
N ASP A 31 -11.59 29.07 -7.50
CA ASP A 31 -11.41 28.20 -8.66
C ASP A 31 -9.95 28.15 -9.10
N ASP A 32 -9.23 29.27 -8.98
CA ASP A 32 -7.77 29.33 -9.20
C ASP A 32 -7.01 28.36 -8.28
N PHE A 33 -7.38 28.35 -6.99
CA PHE A 33 -6.83 27.39 -6.05
C PHE A 33 -7.20 25.95 -6.38
N ASN A 34 -8.41 25.69 -6.88
CA ASN A 34 -8.83 24.36 -7.28
C ASN A 34 -8.05 23.86 -8.49
N SER A 35 -7.85 24.70 -9.51
CA SER A 35 -7.06 24.37 -10.70
C SER A 35 -5.62 24.03 -10.31
N LEU A 36 -4.96 24.91 -9.54
CA LEU A 36 -3.59 24.66 -9.08
C LEU A 36 -3.49 23.41 -8.18
N LYS A 37 -4.49 23.17 -7.34
CA LYS A 37 -4.56 21.96 -6.50
C LYS A 37 -4.61 20.69 -7.34
N ILE A 38 -5.45 20.64 -8.39
CA ILE A 38 -5.54 19.50 -9.28
C ILE A 38 -4.19 19.25 -9.97
N THR A 39 -3.55 20.30 -10.48
CA THR A 39 -2.23 20.19 -11.12
C THR A 39 -1.15 19.65 -10.17
N LEU A 40 -1.15 20.11 -8.91
CA LEU A 40 -0.08 19.80 -7.96
C LEU A 40 -0.37 18.61 -7.05
N GLN A 41 -1.55 17.98 -7.15
CA GLN A 41 -1.98 16.92 -6.23
C GLN A 41 -0.99 15.75 -6.14
N HIS A 42 -0.34 15.42 -7.26
CA HIS A 42 0.66 14.34 -7.31
C HIS A 42 2.06 14.80 -6.90
N CYS A 43 2.34 16.09 -6.88
CA CYS A 43 3.64 16.65 -6.47
C CYS A 43 3.71 16.88 -4.96
N ILE A 44 2.60 17.31 -4.33
CA ILE A 44 2.53 17.65 -2.89
C ILE A 44 3.07 16.52 -1.98
N PRO A 45 2.78 15.23 -2.20
CA PRO A 45 3.30 14.16 -1.36
C PRO A 45 4.83 14.02 -1.35
N PHE A 46 5.51 14.57 -2.35
CA PHE A 46 6.97 14.51 -2.46
C PHE A 46 7.69 15.68 -1.77
N ILE A 47 6.97 16.73 -1.35
CA ILE A 47 7.55 17.88 -0.67
C ILE A 47 7.71 17.59 0.83
N ARG A 48 8.93 17.77 1.34
CA ARG A 48 9.28 17.52 2.75
C ARG A 48 9.05 18.76 3.60
N PHE A 49 7.80 19.24 3.70
CA PHE A 49 7.44 20.49 4.40
C PHE A 49 8.05 20.63 5.81
N TYR A 50 8.23 19.55 6.57
CA TYR A 50 8.86 19.54 7.90
C TYR A 50 10.38 19.82 7.92
N ASN A 51 11.00 19.97 6.76
CA ASN A 51 12.40 20.40 6.61
C ASN A 51 12.53 21.91 6.35
N LEU A 52 11.41 22.60 6.22
CA LEU A 52 11.37 24.06 6.18
C LEU A 52 11.55 24.62 7.59
N ASP A 53 12.07 25.84 7.69
CA ASP A 53 11.98 26.62 8.91
C ASP A 53 10.61 27.33 9.03
N SER A 54 10.28 27.83 10.22
CA SER A 54 9.00 28.51 10.46
C SER A 54 8.79 29.75 9.57
N LYS A 55 9.86 30.46 9.20
CA LYS A 55 9.77 31.64 8.32
C LYS A 55 9.50 31.21 6.88
N GLU A 56 10.14 30.15 6.41
CA GLU A 56 9.92 29.55 5.10
C GLU A 56 8.49 29.04 4.97
N PHE A 57 7.99 28.27 5.94
CA PHE A 57 6.60 27.83 5.96
C PHE A 57 5.63 29.02 5.93
N LEU A 58 5.81 30.00 6.83
CA LEU A 58 4.94 31.17 6.94
C LEU A 58 4.90 31.99 5.65
N LYS A 59 6.05 32.21 5.01
CA LYS A 59 6.15 33.12 3.86
C LYS A 59 5.89 32.45 2.52
N LYS A 60 6.19 31.15 2.39
CA LYS A 60 6.22 30.47 1.09
C LYS A 60 5.17 29.38 0.94
N VAL A 61 4.79 28.72 2.03
CA VAL A 61 3.80 27.62 1.98
C VAL A 61 2.41 28.12 2.37
N LEU A 62 2.31 28.90 3.44
CA LEU A 62 1.03 29.39 3.97
C LEU A 62 0.16 30.15 2.94
N PRO A 63 0.72 30.97 2.01
CA PRO A 63 -0.07 31.61 0.97
C PRO A 63 -0.86 30.63 0.09
N TYR A 64 -0.35 29.40 -0.07
CA TYR A 64 -0.96 28.35 -0.88
C TYR A 64 -1.76 27.33 -0.05
N LYS A 65 -2.05 27.58 1.24
CA LYS A 65 -2.68 26.59 2.14
C LYS A 65 -3.92 25.87 1.58
N LYS A 66 -4.68 26.51 0.69
CA LYS A 66 -5.90 25.95 0.07
C LYS A 66 -5.62 24.80 -0.91
N ILE A 67 -4.40 24.68 -1.44
CA ILE A 67 -4.02 23.55 -2.31
C ILE A 67 -3.62 22.31 -1.52
N LEU A 68 -3.25 22.47 -0.25
CA LEU A 68 -2.85 21.35 0.60
C LEU A 68 -4.07 20.53 1.05
N PRO A 69 -3.93 19.20 1.20
CA PRO A 69 -4.91 18.40 1.92
C PRO A 69 -5.17 18.99 3.33
N LYS A 70 -6.43 19.00 3.75
CA LYS A 70 -6.84 19.66 5.02
C LYS A 70 -6.10 19.09 6.23
N GLU A 71 -5.92 17.77 6.28
CA GLU A 71 -5.21 17.08 7.35
C GLU A 71 -3.73 17.51 7.37
N LEU A 72 -3.06 17.44 6.21
CA LEU A 72 -1.67 17.89 6.09
C LEU A 72 -1.48 19.35 6.52
N TYR A 73 -2.37 20.26 6.11
CA TYR A 73 -2.26 21.66 6.51
C TYR A 73 -2.37 21.84 8.03
N LYS A 74 -3.29 21.12 8.68
CA LYS A 74 -3.48 21.19 10.13
C LYS A 74 -2.23 20.69 10.86
N ASP A 75 -1.69 19.54 10.44
CA ASP A 75 -0.48 18.96 11.03
C ASP A 75 0.73 19.89 10.89
N LEU A 76 0.89 20.52 9.72
CA LEU A 76 1.96 21.51 9.50
C LEU A 76 1.78 22.75 10.35
N LEU A 77 0.54 23.26 10.47
CA LEU A 77 0.24 24.41 11.30
C LEU A 77 0.61 24.14 12.77
N ASP A 78 0.20 22.99 13.30
CA ASP A 78 0.49 22.59 14.67
C ASP A 78 2.01 22.46 14.89
N TYR A 79 2.73 21.82 13.97
CA TYR A 79 4.19 21.67 14.03
C TYR A 79 4.96 23.01 14.02
N PHE A 80 4.55 23.97 13.18
CA PHE A 80 5.28 25.22 13.04
C PHE A 80 4.93 26.26 14.11
N LEU A 81 3.78 26.14 14.76
CA LEU A 81 3.32 27.02 15.84
C LEU A 81 3.78 26.54 17.23
N ASP A 82 3.90 25.23 17.44
CA ASP A 82 4.35 24.69 18.71
C ASP A 82 5.89 24.64 18.77
N ASN A 83 6.49 25.53 19.57
CA ASN A 83 7.95 25.61 19.76
C ASN A 83 8.54 24.38 20.49
N ASP A 84 7.74 23.61 21.25
CA ASP A 84 8.21 22.40 21.94
C ASP A 84 8.18 21.17 21.01
N SER A 85 7.30 21.16 19.99
CA SER A 85 7.25 20.10 18.98
C SER A 85 8.53 19.97 18.15
N LYS A 86 9.31 21.07 18.02
CA LYS A 86 10.61 21.08 17.34
C LYS A 86 11.67 20.24 18.06
N LYS A 87 11.52 20.00 19.36
CA LYS A 87 12.48 19.20 20.17
C LYS A 87 12.21 17.70 20.12
N SER A 88 11.04 17.26 19.63
CA SER A 88 10.63 15.86 19.72
C SER A 88 10.12 15.28 18.41
N ILE A 89 10.85 15.48 17.32
CA ILE A 89 10.78 14.53 16.21
C ILE A 89 12.16 13.92 16.04
N PRO A 90 12.45 12.78 16.70
CA PRO A 90 13.62 11.98 16.40
C PRO A 90 13.65 11.76 14.88
N ARG A 91 14.82 11.92 14.26
CA ARG A 91 15.10 11.64 12.85
C ARG A 91 14.52 10.27 12.39
N ILE A 92 14.34 9.36 13.34
CA ILE A 92 13.68 8.05 13.23
C ILE A 92 12.19 8.16 12.82
N ILE A 93 11.41 9.13 13.30
CA ILE A 93 10.00 9.31 12.88
C ILE A 93 9.92 9.82 11.44
N LYS A 94 10.85 10.68 11.01
CA LYS A 94 10.91 11.21 9.63
C LYS A 94 11.15 10.11 8.58
N GLU A 95 11.96 9.11 8.88
CA GLU A 95 12.11 7.94 8.00
C GLU A 95 10.89 7.00 8.10
N LYS A 96 10.32 6.82 9.29
CA LYS A 96 9.17 5.93 9.50
C LYS A 96 7.90 6.35 8.75
N GLU A 97 7.64 7.65 8.61
CA GLU A 97 6.46 8.17 7.89
C GLU A 97 6.64 8.32 6.37
N ILE A 98 7.86 8.55 5.88
CA ILE A 98 8.10 8.81 4.45
C ILE A 98 8.06 7.50 3.63
N TYR A 99 8.55 6.39 4.18
CA TYR A 99 8.53 5.09 3.47
C TYR A 99 7.18 4.35 3.54
N SER A 100 6.29 4.72 4.48
CA SER A 100 4.93 4.17 4.51
C SER A 100 3.96 4.89 3.57
N LYS A 101 4.24 6.15 3.18
CA LYS A 101 3.34 6.98 2.36
C LYS A 101 3.45 6.74 0.84
N ASN A 102 4.56 6.19 0.34
CA ASN A 102 4.77 5.92 -1.09
C ASN A 102 4.91 4.43 -1.38
N ILE A 103 3.79 3.71 -1.34
CA ILE A 103 3.72 2.32 -1.80
C ILE A 103 3.39 2.34 -3.29
N ASP A 104 4.25 1.76 -4.12
CA ASP A 104 3.98 1.54 -5.54
C ASP A 104 2.96 0.41 -5.71
N SER A 105 1.68 0.71 -5.46
CA SER A 105 0.56 -0.22 -5.59
C SER A 105 -0.59 0.44 -6.35
N LYS A 106 -1.22 -0.34 -7.24
CA LYS A 106 -2.50 0.04 -7.87
C LYS A 106 -3.71 -0.37 -7.03
N ILE A 107 -3.52 -1.28 -6.07
CA ILE A 107 -4.61 -1.91 -5.30
C ILE A 107 -4.75 -1.29 -3.92
N ILE A 108 -3.66 -1.20 -3.17
CA ILE A 108 -3.67 -0.79 -1.76
C ILE A 108 -3.12 0.62 -1.57
N THR A 109 -3.69 1.30 -0.59
CA THR A 109 -3.22 2.61 -0.12
C THR A 109 -2.36 2.46 1.13
N PHE A 110 -1.74 3.56 1.57
CA PHE A 110 -0.95 3.56 2.81
C PHE A 110 -1.74 3.07 4.03
N HIS A 111 -3.04 3.40 4.14
CA HIS A 111 -3.88 2.94 5.25
C HIS A 111 -4.06 1.42 5.27
N HIS A 112 -4.16 0.79 4.10
CA HIS A 112 -4.26 -0.66 4.01
C HIS A 112 -2.94 -1.30 4.48
N ALA A 113 -1.82 -0.77 4.00
CA ALA A 113 -0.49 -1.26 4.37
C ALA A 113 -0.16 -1.04 5.85
N GLU A 114 -0.57 0.09 6.42
CA GLU A 114 -0.47 0.36 7.85
C GLU A 114 -1.19 -0.74 8.65
N LEU A 115 -2.43 -1.07 8.27
CA LEU A 115 -3.18 -2.11 8.97
C LEU A 115 -2.55 -3.50 8.80
N ILE A 116 -2.10 -3.83 7.59
CA ILE A 116 -1.42 -5.11 7.34
C ILE A 116 -0.13 -5.23 8.16
N THR A 117 0.67 -4.16 8.24
CA THR A 117 1.90 -4.18 9.06
C THR A 117 1.62 -4.28 10.56
N LYS A 118 0.53 -3.69 11.06
CA LYS A 118 0.06 -3.94 12.44
C LYS A 118 -0.24 -5.43 12.65
N TRP A 119 -0.88 -6.09 11.68
CA TRP A 119 -1.18 -7.52 11.80
C TRP A 119 0.05 -8.42 11.76
N ILE A 120 1.08 -8.03 10.99
CA ILE A 120 2.41 -8.68 10.99
C ILE A 120 3.04 -8.56 12.37
N ASP A 121 3.04 -7.37 12.97
CA ASP A 121 3.59 -7.12 14.31
C ASP A 121 2.68 -7.65 15.45
N ARG A 122 1.54 -8.27 15.10
CA ARG A 122 0.50 -8.74 16.05
C ARG A 122 -0.02 -7.62 16.98
N LEU A 123 -0.11 -6.40 16.45
CA LEU A 123 -0.62 -5.22 17.14
C LEU A 123 -2.14 -5.07 16.97
N GLU A 124 -2.76 -4.42 17.95
CA GLU A 124 -4.14 -3.95 17.81
C GLU A 124 -4.21 -2.74 16.86
N ILE A 125 -5.42 -2.43 16.39
CA ILE A 125 -5.64 -1.35 15.41
C ILE A 125 -5.28 0.02 16.00
N THR A 126 -5.55 0.20 17.29
CA THR A 126 -5.27 1.42 18.08
C THR A 126 -3.81 1.57 18.44
N ASP A 127 -3.01 0.50 18.36
CA ASP A 127 -1.61 0.54 18.70
C ASP A 127 -0.80 1.37 17.71
N LYS A 128 0.24 2.02 18.24
CA LYS A 128 1.22 2.73 17.43
C LYS A 128 2.24 1.74 16.85
N LEU A 129 2.44 1.81 15.53
CA LEU A 129 3.49 1.05 14.86
C LEU A 129 4.88 1.46 15.37
N LYS A 130 5.60 0.48 15.92
CA LYS A 130 6.99 0.67 16.35
C LYS A 130 7.98 0.36 15.23
N THR A 131 7.61 -0.51 14.30
CA THR A 131 8.43 -0.90 13.15
C THR A 131 7.90 -0.23 11.90
N SER A 132 8.80 0.29 11.06
CA SER A 132 8.43 0.68 9.70
C SER A 132 8.87 -0.39 8.73
N TYR A 133 8.07 -0.54 7.68
CA TYR A 133 8.25 -1.55 6.66
C TYR A 133 8.35 -0.90 5.29
N VAL A 134 9.22 -1.45 4.46
CA VAL A 134 9.30 -1.14 3.03
C VAL A 134 8.56 -2.25 2.28
N PHE A 135 7.61 -1.84 1.44
CA PHE A 135 6.88 -2.72 0.54
C PHE A 135 7.58 -2.73 -0.81
N LYS A 136 8.47 -3.70 -1.00
CA LYS A 136 9.18 -3.90 -2.27
C LYS A 136 8.26 -4.66 -3.23
N SER A 137 7.83 -4.02 -4.32
CA SER A 137 7.05 -4.68 -5.38
C SER A 137 7.85 -5.85 -5.96
N LEU A 138 7.28 -7.06 -5.92
CA LEU A 138 7.83 -8.25 -6.57
C LEU A 138 7.12 -8.50 -7.90
N TYR A 139 5.79 -8.58 -7.85
CA TYR A 139 4.95 -8.93 -8.99
C TYR A 139 3.72 -8.04 -9.06
N ARG A 140 3.32 -7.66 -10.27
CA ARG A 140 2.01 -7.04 -10.57
C ARG A 140 1.48 -7.65 -11.86
N ASP A 141 0.25 -8.16 -11.85
CA ASP A 141 -0.27 -8.90 -13.00
C ASP A 141 -0.37 -8.05 -14.27
N SER A 142 -0.78 -6.78 -14.17
CA SER A 142 -0.78 -5.87 -15.34
C SER A 142 0.61 -5.50 -15.88
N ARG A 143 1.68 -5.66 -15.08
CA ARG A 143 3.06 -5.34 -15.50
C ARG A 143 3.79 -6.58 -15.99
N ASP A 144 3.68 -7.65 -15.21
CA ASP A 144 4.52 -8.83 -15.33
C ASP A 144 3.76 -9.98 -15.97
N GLY A 145 2.45 -10.09 -15.74
CA GLY A 145 1.63 -11.23 -16.14
C GLY A 145 1.70 -11.55 -17.63
N LEU A 146 1.67 -12.85 -17.93
CA LEU A 146 1.62 -13.34 -19.30
C LEU A 146 0.18 -13.61 -19.73
N SER A 147 -0.13 -13.34 -20.99
CA SER A 147 -1.39 -13.76 -21.61
C SER A 147 -1.41 -15.29 -21.82
N GLY A 148 -2.54 -15.94 -21.56
CA GLY A 148 -2.78 -17.33 -21.96
C GLY A 148 -2.51 -18.40 -20.88
N SER A 149 -1.88 -19.51 -21.28
CA SER A 149 -1.68 -20.71 -20.44
C SER A 149 -0.76 -20.50 -19.24
N PHE A 150 0.21 -19.60 -19.38
CA PHE A 150 1.38 -19.47 -18.51
C PHE A 150 1.33 -18.25 -17.59
N ARG A 151 0.12 -17.80 -17.22
CA ARG A 151 -0.08 -16.53 -16.50
C ARG A 151 0.66 -16.45 -15.17
N PHE A 152 0.85 -17.59 -14.48
CA PHE A 152 1.59 -17.63 -13.22
C PHE A 152 3.08 -17.98 -13.36
N ASP A 153 3.61 -18.32 -14.54
CA ASP A 153 5.01 -18.75 -14.69
C ASP A 153 5.99 -17.69 -14.14
N LYS A 154 5.77 -16.42 -14.48
CA LYS A 154 6.57 -15.31 -13.93
C LYS A 154 6.37 -15.10 -12.43
N PHE A 155 5.16 -15.32 -11.92
CA PHE A 155 4.93 -15.29 -10.47
C PHE A 155 5.79 -16.37 -9.79
N TYR A 156 5.84 -17.59 -10.34
CA TYR A 156 6.66 -18.68 -9.81
C TYR A 156 8.14 -18.30 -9.86
N GLU A 157 8.63 -17.82 -11.00
CA GLU A 157 10.03 -17.42 -11.18
C GLU A 157 10.44 -16.34 -10.15
N ILE A 158 9.64 -15.28 -10.04
CA ILE A 158 9.96 -14.13 -9.18
C ILE A 158 9.80 -14.47 -7.70
N CYS A 159 8.74 -15.20 -7.33
CA CYS A 159 8.40 -15.42 -5.92
C CYS A 159 9.03 -16.68 -5.33
N LYS A 160 9.60 -17.58 -6.15
CA LYS A 160 10.30 -18.77 -5.65
C LYS A 160 11.39 -18.37 -4.66
N ASN A 161 11.39 -19.02 -3.50
CA ASN A 161 12.31 -18.75 -2.39
C ASN A 161 12.18 -17.33 -1.79
N GLN A 162 11.19 -16.54 -2.17
CA GLN A 162 10.88 -15.27 -1.50
C GLN A 162 10.05 -15.55 -0.25
N SER A 163 10.38 -14.88 0.84
CA SER A 163 9.66 -14.92 2.12
C SER A 163 9.18 -13.53 2.52
N HIS A 164 8.39 -13.45 3.58
CA HIS A 164 7.79 -12.21 4.09
C HIS A 164 7.02 -11.45 3.00
N THR A 165 6.20 -12.18 2.26
CA THR A 165 5.46 -11.62 1.12
C THR A 165 4.01 -11.34 1.47
N ILE A 166 3.44 -10.24 0.94
CA ILE A 166 2.02 -9.96 0.96
C ILE A 166 1.47 -10.15 -0.45
N LEU A 167 0.39 -10.93 -0.56
CA LEU A 167 -0.50 -10.96 -1.71
C LEU A 167 -1.66 -9.99 -1.50
N VAL A 168 -1.96 -9.16 -2.50
CA VAL A 168 -3.17 -8.34 -2.55
C VAL A 168 -3.88 -8.56 -3.88
N ILE A 169 -5.20 -8.70 -3.84
CA ILE A 169 -6.05 -9.03 -4.98
C ILE A 169 -7.21 -8.02 -5.00
N LYS A 170 -7.35 -7.35 -6.14
CA LYS A 170 -8.49 -6.48 -6.44
C LYS A 170 -9.58 -7.29 -7.13
N MET A 171 -10.80 -7.19 -6.62
CA MET A 171 -11.93 -7.97 -7.10
C MET A 171 -12.70 -7.20 -8.17
N LYS A 172 -13.01 -7.87 -9.29
CA LYS A 172 -13.64 -7.24 -10.46
C LYS A 172 -15.03 -6.71 -10.11
N ASN A 173 -15.33 -5.50 -10.59
CA ASN A 173 -16.60 -4.78 -10.38
C ASN A 173 -16.91 -4.47 -8.91
N SER A 174 -15.89 -4.36 -8.05
CA SER A 174 -16.07 -4.01 -6.64
C SER A 174 -14.88 -3.20 -6.13
N ASN A 175 -15.06 -2.52 -5.00
CA ASN A 175 -13.96 -1.90 -4.30
C ASN A 175 -13.21 -2.87 -3.36
N GLU A 176 -13.76 -4.06 -3.17
CA GLU A 176 -13.22 -5.10 -2.31
C GLU A 176 -11.79 -5.53 -2.68
N ILE A 177 -10.98 -5.69 -1.63
CA ILE A 177 -9.59 -6.16 -1.71
C ILE A 177 -9.46 -7.35 -0.76
N ILE A 178 -8.87 -8.44 -1.23
CA ILE A 178 -8.54 -9.59 -0.40
C ILE A 178 -7.05 -9.91 -0.52
N GLY A 179 -6.51 -10.67 0.42
CA GLY A 179 -5.09 -10.97 0.38
C GLY A 179 -4.63 -11.87 1.50
N GLY A 180 -3.32 -12.10 1.53
CA GLY A 180 -2.68 -12.91 2.56
C GLY A 180 -1.22 -12.58 2.73
N TYR A 181 -0.71 -12.81 3.93
CA TYR A 181 0.69 -12.63 4.28
C TYR A 181 1.35 -14.00 4.48
N ASN A 182 2.38 -14.28 3.69
CA ASN A 182 3.22 -15.46 3.82
C ASN A 182 4.57 -15.07 4.45
N PRO A 183 4.86 -15.47 5.71
CA PRO A 183 6.14 -15.19 6.36
C PRO A 183 7.29 -16.08 5.88
N ILE A 184 7.00 -17.25 5.32
CA ILE A 184 7.99 -18.25 4.91
C ILE A 184 8.26 -18.22 3.41
N GLU A 185 9.28 -18.94 2.97
CA GLU A 185 9.63 -19.05 1.55
C GLU A 185 8.52 -19.73 0.74
N TRP A 186 8.19 -19.20 -0.44
CA TRP A 186 7.38 -19.91 -1.41
C TRP A 186 8.13 -21.11 -1.99
N LYS A 187 7.56 -22.31 -1.78
CA LYS A 187 8.05 -23.58 -2.33
C LYS A 187 6.97 -24.18 -3.22
N PHE A 188 7.28 -24.36 -4.50
CA PHE A 188 6.35 -24.86 -5.51
C PHE A 188 6.60 -26.35 -5.79
N ASN A 189 6.41 -27.19 -4.78
CA ASN A 189 6.74 -28.62 -4.80
C ASN A 189 5.57 -29.51 -4.35
N ASP A 190 4.34 -29.00 -4.49
CA ASP A 190 3.10 -29.69 -4.14
C ASP A 190 3.01 -30.06 -2.64
N SER A 191 3.49 -29.15 -1.79
CA SER A 191 3.50 -29.34 -0.34
C SER A 191 2.95 -28.13 0.41
N TYR A 192 2.62 -28.37 1.68
CA TYR A 192 2.24 -27.31 2.60
C TYR A 192 3.46 -26.79 3.37
N GLY A 193 3.57 -25.46 3.44
CA GLY A 193 4.49 -24.77 4.31
C GLY A 193 3.89 -24.61 5.72
N VAL A 194 4.69 -24.95 6.73
CA VAL A 194 4.29 -24.89 8.14
C VAL A 194 4.58 -23.51 8.72
N THR A 195 3.55 -22.80 9.19
CA THR A 195 3.72 -21.53 9.93
C THR A 195 2.46 -21.14 10.69
N LYS A 196 2.64 -20.45 11.82
CA LYS A 196 1.57 -19.84 12.63
C LYS A 196 1.41 -18.33 12.42
N ASP A 197 2.35 -17.73 11.69
CA ASP A 197 2.47 -16.29 11.53
C ASP A 197 1.83 -15.78 10.23
N SER A 198 1.36 -16.70 9.38
CA SER A 198 0.54 -16.37 8.22
C SER A 198 -0.86 -15.88 8.63
N PHE A 199 -1.46 -15.07 7.78
CA PHE A 199 -2.84 -14.65 7.89
C PHE A 199 -3.42 -14.31 6.53
N ILE A 200 -4.73 -14.41 6.39
CA ILE A 200 -5.49 -13.91 5.24
C ILE A 200 -6.41 -12.78 5.69
N PHE A 201 -6.77 -11.90 4.77
CA PHE A 201 -7.57 -10.73 5.07
C PHE A 201 -8.50 -10.32 3.93
N ALA A 202 -9.50 -9.52 4.29
CA ALA A 202 -10.36 -8.82 3.36
C ALA A 202 -10.59 -7.38 3.83
N PHE A 203 -10.75 -6.49 2.87
CA PHE A 203 -11.20 -5.11 3.01
C PHE A 203 -12.45 -4.95 2.14
N GLY A 204 -13.57 -4.60 2.76
CA GLY A 204 -14.84 -4.39 2.06
C GLY A 204 -14.85 -3.12 1.20
N ASP A 205 -15.94 -2.90 0.47
CA ASP A 205 -16.10 -1.76 -0.44
C ASP A 205 -16.00 -0.38 0.23
N LYS A 206 -16.18 -0.33 1.55
CA LYS A 206 -16.08 0.88 2.37
C LYS A 206 -14.67 1.11 2.93
N GLY A 207 -13.65 0.46 2.36
CA GLY A 207 -12.23 0.60 2.72
C GLY A 207 -11.86 -0.06 4.05
N THR A 208 -10.79 0.43 4.67
CA THR A 208 -10.15 -0.20 5.85
C THR A 208 -11.02 -0.29 7.10
N LYS A 209 -12.12 0.47 7.20
CA LYS A 209 -13.04 0.42 8.35
C LYS A 209 -13.80 -0.91 8.45
N HIS A 210 -14.02 -1.58 7.33
CA HIS A 210 -14.70 -2.87 7.27
C HIS A 210 -13.69 -3.90 6.78
N HIS A 211 -12.94 -4.48 7.70
CA HIS A 211 -11.92 -5.48 7.38
C HIS A 211 -12.16 -6.77 8.16
N ILE A 212 -11.63 -7.86 7.60
CA ILE A 212 -11.55 -9.16 8.22
C ILE A 212 -10.08 -9.53 8.28
N LEU A 213 -9.61 -9.91 9.46
CA LEU A 213 -8.34 -10.61 9.67
C LEU A 213 -8.66 -12.04 10.08
N SER A 214 -8.01 -13.00 9.44
CA SER A 214 -8.17 -14.42 9.70
C SER A 214 -6.79 -15.04 9.83
N ARG A 215 -6.43 -15.51 11.03
CA ARG A 215 -5.12 -16.13 11.27
C ARG A 215 -5.17 -17.63 11.03
N VAL A 216 -4.00 -18.24 10.88
CA VAL A 216 -3.88 -19.68 10.73
C VAL A 216 -4.44 -20.39 11.97
N MET A 217 -5.30 -21.37 11.73
CA MET A 217 -5.79 -22.32 12.72
C MET A 217 -5.01 -23.64 12.66
N ASN A 218 -4.69 -24.11 11.44
CA ASN A 218 -3.90 -25.31 11.21
C ASN A 218 -2.54 -24.95 10.60
N GLU A 219 -1.53 -24.87 11.47
CA GLU A 219 -0.17 -24.44 11.10
C GLU A 219 0.47 -25.32 10.03
N THR A 220 0.12 -26.62 9.99
CA THR A 220 0.69 -27.58 9.03
C THR A 220 0.21 -27.38 7.60
N LYS A 221 -0.85 -26.60 7.39
CA LYS A 221 -1.47 -26.33 6.10
C LYS A 221 -1.53 -24.84 5.73
N ALA A 222 -0.71 -24.01 6.37
CA ALA A 222 -0.82 -22.55 6.25
C ALA A 222 -0.66 -22.04 4.81
N ILE A 223 0.36 -22.50 4.10
CA ILE A 223 0.69 -22.05 2.73
C ILE A 223 0.78 -23.27 1.84
N TYR A 224 0.11 -23.24 0.68
CA TYR A 224 0.22 -24.32 -0.30
C TYR A 224 0.92 -23.82 -1.55
N GLY A 225 1.97 -24.52 -1.97
CA GLY A 225 2.68 -24.20 -3.20
C GLY A 225 2.58 -25.33 -4.19
N SER A 226 1.63 -25.21 -5.12
CA SER A 226 1.47 -26.17 -6.20
C SER A 226 2.69 -26.18 -7.12
N PHE A 227 3.01 -27.32 -7.71
CA PHE A 227 4.00 -27.40 -8.79
C PHE A 227 3.41 -26.97 -10.15
N PHE A 228 2.09 -27.01 -10.31
CA PHE A 228 1.46 -26.67 -11.59
C PHE A 228 1.25 -25.16 -11.74
N THR A 229 1.86 -24.58 -12.78
CA THR A 229 1.78 -23.14 -13.06
C THR A 229 0.42 -22.66 -13.57
N SER A 230 -0.57 -23.55 -13.68
CA SER A 230 -1.98 -23.19 -13.86
C SER A 230 -2.63 -22.63 -12.57
N PHE A 231 -1.94 -22.78 -11.43
CA PHE A 231 -2.38 -22.37 -10.12
C PHE A 231 -1.49 -21.26 -9.56
N GLY A 232 -2.12 -20.24 -8.98
CA GLY A 232 -1.43 -19.11 -8.38
C GLY A 232 -1.14 -19.32 -6.89
N PRO A 233 -0.89 -18.22 -6.16
CA PRO A 233 -0.75 -18.23 -4.71
C PRO A 233 -1.91 -18.94 -3.99
N SER A 234 -1.58 -19.74 -2.97
CA SER A 234 -2.56 -20.44 -2.13
C SER A 234 -2.22 -20.37 -0.65
N PHE A 235 -3.23 -20.04 0.15
CA PHE A 235 -3.21 -20.06 1.61
C PHE A 235 -4.26 -21.07 2.08
N GLY A 236 -3.85 -21.99 2.95
CA GLY A 236 -4.73 -23.08 3.41
C GLY A 236 -5.02 -24.09 2.31
N ASP A 237 -5.85 -25.07 2.61
CA ASP A 237 -6.58 -25.84 1.59
C ASP A 237 -7.73 -24.99 1.02
N LYS A 238 -7.36 -24.02 0.18
CA LYS A 238 -8.28 -23.12 -0.53
C LYS A 238 -9.01 -22.09 0.35
N ASP A 239 -8.46 -21.74 1.51
CA ASP A 239 -8.94 -20.62 2.32
C ASP A 239 -8.76 -19.28 1.58
N LEU A 240 -7.68 -19.14 0.83
CA LEU A 240 -7.51 -18.13 -0.22
C LEU A 240 -6.69 -18.73 -1.35
N TYR A 241 -7.30 -18.92 -2.52
CA TYR A 241 -6.67 -19.59 -3.64
C TYR A 241 -6.92 -18.87 -4.97
N LEU A 242 -5.85 -18.32 -5.55
CA LEU A 242 -5.89 -17.68 -6.86
C LEU A 242 -5.62 -18.72 -7.95
N LYS A 243 -6.50 -18.76 -8.96
CA LYS A 243 -6.36 -19.67 -10.10
C LYS A 243 -6.80 -19.02 -11.39
N LYS A 244 -6.40 -19.62 -12.50
CA LYS A 244 -6.90 -19.23 -13.81
C LYS A 244 -8.16 -20.04 -14.16
N ASN A 245 -9.12 -19.40 -14.81
CA ASN A 245 -10.28 -20.05 -15.40
C ASN A 245 -9.87 -20.73 -16.72
N SER A 246 -10.17 -22.03 -16.85
CA SER A 246 -9.81 -22.83 -18.03
C SER A 246 -10.53 -22.38 -19.31
N TYR A 247 -11.72 -21.78 -19.21
CA TYR A 247 -12.54 -21.45 -20.38
C TYR A 247 -12.15 -20.13 -21.05
N ASN A 248 -11.84 -19.10 -20.27
CA ASN A 248 -11.63 -17.73 -20.78
C ASN A 248 -10.33 -17.09 -20.30
N ASN A 249 -9.45 -17.85 -19.63
CA ASN A 249 -8.18 -17.38 -19.07
C ASN A 249 -8.27 -16.22 -18.06
N GLU A 250 -9.48 -15.88 -17.57
CA GLU A 250 -9.64 -14.90 -16.51
C GLU A 250 -9.17 -15.44 -15.17
N LEU A 251 -8.70 -14.55 -14.30
CA LEU A 251 -8.31 -14.91 -12.95
C LEU A 251 -9.54 -15.03 -12.06
N LYS A 252 -9.54 -16.05 -11.20
CA LYS A 252 -10.56 -16.32 -10.21
C LYS A 252 -9.95 -16.61 -8.85
N VAL A 253 -10.65 -16.24 -7.80
CA VAL A 253 -10.31 -16.59 -6.43
C VAL A 253 -11.33 -17.58 -5.84
N ILE A 254 -10.86 -18.51 -5.03
CA ILE A 254 -11.67 -19.33 -4.13
C ILE A 254 -11.33 -18.90 -2.70
N CYS A 255 -12.36 -18.73 -1.88
CA CYS A 255 -12.23 -18.40 -0.46
C CYS A 255 -13.11 -19.36 0.33
N ASN A 256 -12.53 -20.42 0.88
CA ASN A 256 -13.19 -21.34 1.81
C ASN A 256 -12.81 -21.00 3.26
N LYS A 257 -13.35 -21.74 4.22
CA LYS A 257 -12.84 -21.75 5.59
C LYS A 257 -12.51 -23.19 5.96
N ASN A 258 -11.22 -23.52 5.98
CA ASN A 258 -10.68 -24.83 6.32
C ASN A 258 -9.59 -24.69 7.38
N ASP A 259 -8.46 -24.05 7.03
CA ASP A 259 -7.25 -23.98 7.84
C ASP A 259 -7.02 -22.61 8.51
N TYR A 260 -7.87 -21.62 8.23
CA TYR A 260 -7.83 -20.29 8.83
C TYR A 260 -9.06 -20.02 9.71
N GLU A 261 -8.94 -19.13 10.69
CA GLU A 261 -9.95 -18.88 11.73
C GLU A 261 -11.33 -18.46 11.20
N ARG A 262 -11.34 -17.62 10.17
CA ARG A 262 -12.53 -16.93 9.64
C ARG A 262 -12.61 -17.03 8.12
N HIS A 263 -13.84 -17.10 7.64
CA HIS A 263 -14.16 -16.93 6.22
C HIS A 263 -14.00 -15.45 5.84
N ILE A 264 -13.25 -15.16 4.78
CA ILE A 264 -12.90 -13.77 4.42
C ILE A 264 -13.80 -13.13 3.37
N ARG A 265 -14.59 -13.91 2.61
CA ARG A 265 -15.41 -13.38 1.50
C ARG A 265 -16.64 -14.24 1.28
N ASN A 266 -17.82 -13.66 1.07
CA ASN A 266 -19.03 -14.44 0.77
C ASN A 266 -18.93 -15.18 -0.58
N THR A 267 -19.35 -16.44 -0.63
CA THR A 267 -19.35 -17.30 -1.83
C THR A 267 -20.29 -16.82 -2.95
N ASN A 268 -21.29 -16.00 -2.62
CA ASN A 268 -22.23 -15.44 -3.59
C ASN A 268 -21.66 -14.26 -4.40
N ASN A 269 -20.52 -13.70 -3.96
CA ASN A 269 -19.89 -12.58 -4.65
C ASN A 269 -19.16 -13.06 -5.91
N SER A 270 -18.95 -12.14 -6.87
CA SER A 270 -18.08 -12.41 -8.02
C SER A 270 -16.73 -12.97 -7.55
N CYS A 271 -16.30 -14.06 -8.18
CA CYS A 271 -15.00 -14.68 -7.93
C CYS A 271 -13.91 -14.14 -8.88
N PHE A 272 -14.25 -13.26 -9.81
CA PHE A 272 -13.31 -12.76 -10.81
C PHE A 272 -12.39 -11.67 -10.25
N VAL A 273 -11.14 -11.73 -10.65
CA VAL A 273 -10.08 -10.83 -10.23
C VAL A 273 -9.80 -9.80 -11.33
N GLU A 274 -9.62 -8.55 -10.91
CA GLU A 274 -9.24 -7.43 -11.79
C GLU A 274 -7.72 -7.30 -11.88
N GLU A 275 -7.03 -7.37 -10.74
CA GLU A 275 -5.59 -7.18 -10.62
C GLU A 275 -5.09 -7.92 -9.38
N PHE A 276 -3.84 -8.38 -9.38
CA PHE A 276 -3.18 -8.80 -8.15
C PHE A 276 -1.72 -8.36 -8.12
N GLU A 277 -1.23 -8.08 -6.91
CA GLU A 277 0.14 -7.67 -6.67
C GLU A 277 0.74 -8.50 -5.53
N VAL A 278 2.05 -8.71 -5.61
CA VAL A 278 2.84 -9.35 -4.57
C VAL A 278 3.96 -8.40 -4.16
N PHE A 279 4.08 -8.19 -2.85
CA PHE A 279 5.10 -7.36 -2.24
C PHE A 279 5.96 -8.21 -1.32
N GLN A 280 7.27 -7.95 -1.28
CA GLN A 280 8.11 -8.35 -0.16
C GLN A 280 8.11 -7.24 0.88
N VAL A 281 7.92 -7.61 2.14
CA VAL A 281 7.86 -6.67 3.25
C VAL A 281 9.16 -6.77 4.04
N VAL A 282 9.92 -5.69 4.09
CA VAL A 282 11.22 -5.66 4.75
C VAL A 282 11.19 -4.61 5.86
N PRO A 283 11.52 -4.97 7.12
CA PRO A 283 11.72 -3.97 8.17
C PRO A 283 12.75 -2.95 7.73
N LEU A 284 12.47 -1.66 7.90
CA LEU A 284 13.34 -0.57 7.44
C LEU A 284 14.76 -0.69 8.02
N SER A 285 14.88 -1.20 9.26
CA SER A 285 16.18 -1.47 9.92
C SER A 285 17.06 -2.50 9.19
N LYS A 286 16.45 -3.37 8.37
CA LYS A 286 17.13 -4.36 7.53
C LYS A 286 17.32 -3.87 6.09
N PHE A 287 16.49 -2.92 5.62
CA PHE A 287 16.58 -2.39 4.26
C PHE A 287 17.84 -1.54 4.03
N ASN A 288 18.20 -0.68 5.00
CA ASN A 288 19.35 0.24 4.87
C ASN A 288 20.74 -0.43 5.03
N LYS A 289 20.80 -1.76 5.14
CA LYS A 289 22.05 -2.52 5.34
C LYS A 289 22.51 -3.27 4.09
N ASN A 290 21.73 -3.23 3.01
CA ASN A 290 22.03 -3.82 1.71
C ASN A 290 22.14 -2.73 0.66
#